data_AF-A0A1D1W8T9-F1
#
_entry.id   AF-A0A1D1W8T9-F1
#
_cell.length_a   1.000
_cell.length_b   1.000
_cell.length_c   1.000
_cell.angle_alpha   90.00
_cell.angle_beta   90.00
_cell.angle_gamma   90.00
#
_symmetry.space_group_name_H-M   'P 1'
#
loop_
_entity.id
_entity.type
_entity.pdbx_description
1 polymer ?
#
loop_
_entity_poly.entity_id
_entity_poly.type
_entity_poly.pdbx_seq_one_letter_code
_entity_poly.pdbx_strand_id
1 'polypeptide(L)'
;YTKEKEHFFQLSHQLLYVHGSQRVFGCLPYRELAKEILTTQVFQPLVKLICDPDYISQTIIWLLCTPENIAIDNESFIHALRSSSNLNKLRVIDQMLMTEIAIQRAKDTAISSNAGEDIKARLNSLLDMRIRFLASGSEDSRSQHSLGSSFSYN
;
A
#
# COMPACT_ATOMS: atom_id res chain seq x y z
N TYR A 1 -12.89 32.88 3.56
CA TYR A 1 -12.74 32.56 2.13
C TYR A 1 -12.22 33.72 1.28
N THR A 2 -12.80 34.92 1.28
CA THR A 2 -12.32 36.03 0.41
C THR A 2 -10.90 36.52 0.75
N LYS A 3 -10.60 36.75 2.03
CA LYS A 3 -9.25 37.19 2.48
C LYS A 3 -8.16 36.15 2.20
N GLU A 4 -8.46 34.88 2.45
CA GLU A 4 -7.53 33.76 2.22
C GLU A 4 -7.21 33.60 0.72
N LYS A 5 -8.23 33.65 -0.14
CA LYS A 5 -8.05 33.65 -1.58
C LYS A 5 -7.16 34.81 -2.05
N GLU A 6 -7.33 35.98 -1.46
CA GLU A 6 -6.51 37.16 -1.79
C GLU A 6 -5.04 36.98 -1.41
N HIS A 7 -4.74 36.36 -0.27
CA HIS A 7 -3.37 35.99 0.09
C HIS A 7 -2.75 35.00 -0.91
N PHE A 8 -3.49 33.95 -1.30
CA PHE A 8 -3.02 33.01 -2.32
C PHE A 8 -2.84 33.67 -3.69
N PHE A 9 -3.66 34.66 -4.02
CA PHE A 9 -3.53 35.41 -5.26
C PHE A 9 -2.29 36.30 -5.27
N GLN A 10 -1.96 36.94 -4.15
CA GLN A 10 -0.72 37.69 -3.95
C GLN A 10 0.51 36.78 -4.04
N LEU A 11 0.47 35.61 -3.38
CA LEU A 11 1.52 34.60 -3.46
C LEU A 11 1.70 34.09 -4.89
N SER A 12 0.59 33.80 -5.61
CA SER A 12 0.62 33.38 -7.01
C SER A 12 1.28 34.43 -7.90
N HIS A 13 0.97 35.71 -7.67
CA HIS A 13 1.59 36.82 -8.40
C HIS A 13 3.10 36.90 -8.16
N GLN A 14 3.54 36.79 -6.90
CA GLN A 14 4.97 36.78 -6.55
C GLN A 14 5.69 35.58 -7.14
N LEU A 15 5.08 34.39 -7.06
CA LEU A 15 5.67 33.16 -7.61
C LEU A 15 5.88 33.27 -9.12
N LEU A 16 4.87 33.76 -9.85
CA LEU A 16 4.95 33.99 -11.29
C LEU A 16 5.94 35.11 -11.65
N TYR A 17 6.09 36.11 -10.79
CA TYR A 17 7.08 37.17 -11.00
C TYR A 17 8.52 36.65 -10.86
N VAL A 18 8.78 35.79 -9.87
CA VAL A 18 10.11 35.22 -9.64
C VAL A 18 10.49 34.18 -10.69
N HIS A 19 9.53 33.35 -11.14
CA HIS A 19 9.81 32.24 -12.05
C HIS A 19 9.54 32.57 -13.52
N GLY A 20 8.77 33.61 -13.82
CA GLY A 20 8.39 33.97 -15.17
C GLY A 20 9.52 34.71 -15.89
N SER A 21 9.82 34.31 -17.12
CA SER A 21 10.59 35.20 -18.00
C SER A 21 9.81 36.50 -18.22
N GLN A 22 10.51 37.63 -18.30
CA GLN A 22 9.91 38.96 -18.42
C GLN A 22 8.93 39.10 -19.60
N ARG A 23 9.12 38.30 -20.66
CA ARG A 23 8.23 38.22 -21.84
C ARG A 23 6.92 37.51 -21.55
N VAL A 24 6.93 36.45 -20.75
CA VAL A 24 5.75 35.64 -20.41
C VAL A 24 4.91 36.34 -19.34
N PHE A 25 5.54 37.05 -18.40
CA PHE A 25 4.85 37.83 -17.37
C PHE A 25 4.13 39.07 -17.91
N GLY A 26 4.59 39.61 -19.05
CA GLY A 26 3.96 40.76 -19.71
C GLY A 26 2.60 40.46 -20.35
N CYS A 27 2.26 39.18 -20.56
CA CYS A 27 0.96 38.78 -21.08
C CYS A 27 -0.08 38.80 -19.96
N LEU A 28 -0.90 39.86 -19.91
CA LEU A 28 -1.89 40.06 -18.86
C LEU A 28 -2.93 38.92 -18.76
N PRO A 29 -3.51 38.41 -19.86
CA PRO A 29 -4.45 37.27 -19.79
C PRO A 29 -3.81 36.01 -19.23
N TYR A 30 -2.57 35.69 -19.64
CA TYR A 30 -1.84 34.53 -19.14
C TYR A 30 -1.58 34.67 -17.63
N ARG A 31 -1.12 35.85 -17.20
CA ARG A 31 -0.80 36.11 -15.79
C ARG A 31 -2.02 35.96 -14.89
N GLU A 32 -3.14 36.57 -15.25
CA GLU A 32 -4.34 36.50 -14.42
C GLU A 32 -4.95 35.08 -14.41
N LEU A 33 -4.92 34.37 -15.54
CA LEU A 33 -5.36 32.97 -15.60
C LEU A 33 -4.46 32.06 -14.75
N ALA A 34 -3.14 32.20 -14.85
CA ALA A 34 -2.19 31.41 -14.08
C ALA A 34 -2.34 31.68 -12.57
N LYS A 35 -2.59 32.93 -12.16
CA LYS A 35 -2.86 33.27 -10.77
C LYS A 35 -4.14 32.61 -10.24
N GLU A 36 -5.20 32.61 -11.03
CA GLU A 36 -6.47 31.96 -10.66
C GLU A 36 -6.28 30.43 -10.54
N ILE A 37 -5.55 29.82 -11.48
CA ILE A 37 -5.25 28.38 -11.43
C ILE A 37 -4.41 28.04 -10.18
N LEU A 38 -3.31 28.76 -9.94
CA LEU A 38 -2.46 28.52 -8.77
C LEU A 38 -3.23 28.71 -7.46
N THR A 39 -4.04 29.75 -7.38
CA THR A 39 -4.85 30.02 -6.18
C THR A 39 -5.87 28.93 -5.92
N THR A 40 -6.68 28.59 -6.92
CA THR A 40 -7.86 27.74 -6.75
C THR A 40 -7.54 26.25 -6.84
N GLN A 41 -6.62 25.85 -7.72
CA GLN A 41 -6.31 24.44 -8.00
C GLN A 41 -5.06 23.92 -7.27
N VAL A 42 -4.20 24.81 -6.76
CA VAL A 42 -2.95 24.41 -6.12
C VAL A 42 -2.95 24.81 -4.65
N PHE A 43 -2.94 26.11 -4.34
CA PHE A 43 -2.78 26.58 -2.96
C PHE A 43 -3.95 26.21 -2.06
N GLN A 44 -5.18 26.43 -2.50
CA GLN A 44 -6.36 26.09 -1.70
C GLN A 44 -6.45 24.59 -1.34
N PRO A 45 -6.32 23.63 -2.28
CA PRO A 45 -6.32 22.22 -1.93
C PRO A 45 -5.07 21.80 -1.13
N LEU A 46 -3.89 22.38 -1.40
CA LEU A 46 -2.69 22.09 -0.63
C LEU A 46 -2.82 22.50 0.83
N VAL A 47 -3.29 23.72 1.10
CA VAL A 47 -3.50 24.17 2.49
C VAL A 47 -4.55 23.33 3.17
N LYS A 48 -5.63 22.96 2.46
CA LYS A 48 -6.64 22.05 3.00
C LYS A 48 -6.07 20.68 3.35
N LEU A 49 -5.17 20.14 2.53
CA LEU A 49 -4.50 18.87 2.78
C LEU A 49 -3.52 18.98 3.96
N ILE A 50 -2.66 19.99 3.97
CA ILE A 50 -1.64 20.16 5.01
C ILE A 50 -2.26 20.48 6.37
N CYS A 51 -3.41 21.16 6.39
CA CYS A 51 -4.16 21.43 7.61
C CYS A 51 -5.08 20.27 8.03
N ASP A 52 -5.16 19.20 7.25
CA ASP A 52 -5.93 18.02 7.62
C ASP A 52 -5.25 17.30 8.81
N PRO A 53 -5.97 17.05 9.92
CA PRO A 53 -5.39 16.50 11.13
C PRO A 53 -4.83 15.08 10.91
N ASP A 54 -5.44 14.30 10.02
CA ASP A 54 -4.96 12.95 9.70
C ASP A 54 -3.69 13.03 8.85
N TYR A 55 -3.65 13.94 7.87
CA TYR A 55 -2.44 14.19 7.08
C TYR A 55 -1.25 14.64 7.94
N ILE A 56 -1.47 15.57 8.88
CA ILE A 56 -0.44 16.01 9.85
C ILE A 56 0.01 14.82 10.69
N SER A 57 -0.93 14.06 11.25
CA SER A 57 -0.61 12.94 12.14
C SER A 57 0.19 11.85 11.43
N GLN A 58 -0.20 11.50 10.19
CA GLN A 58 0.53 10.55 9.36
C GLN A 58 1.91 11.06 8.97
N THR A 59 2.04 12.34 8.65
CA THR A 59 3.33 12.96 8.32
C THR A 59 4.27 12.91 9.51
N ILE A 60 3.77 13.20 10.72
CA ILE A 60 4.53 13.07 11.97
C ILE A 60 4.96 11.62 12.18
N ILE A 61 4.05 10.65 12.03
CA ILE A 61 4.39 9.23 12.15
C ILE A 61 5.46 8.84 11.13
N TRP A 62 5.35 9.26 9.87
CA TRP A 62 6.32 8.95 8.84
C TRP A 62 7.71 9.54 9.13
N LEU A 63 7.77 10.81 9.58
CA LEU A 63 9.01 11.47 9.97
C LEU A 63 9.62 10.87 11.25
N LEU A 64 8.79 10.40 12.18
CA LEU A 64 9.24 9.83 13.45
C LEU A 64 9.46 8.31 13.40
N CYS A 65 8.92 7.60 12.44
CA CYS A 65 9.08 6.15 12.30
C CYS A 65 9.99 5.80 11.12
N THR A 66 10.61 6.79 10.49
CA THR A 66 11.69 6.54 9.52
C THR A 66 12.88 5.94 10.28
N PRO A 67 13.44 4.81 9.82
CA PRO A 67 14.44 4.03 10.55
C PRO A 67 15.74 4.80 10.83
N GLU A 68 15.99 5.91 10.13
CA GLU A 68 17.15 6.77 10.32
C GLU A 68 16.98 7.81 11.43
N ASN A 69 15.76 8.24 11.75
CA ASN A 69 15.52 9.36 12.67
C ASN A 69 15.26 8.94 14.11
N ILE A 70 14.68 7.74 14.31
CA ILE A 70 14.28 7.28 15.62
C ILE A 70 14.62 5.80 15.75
N ALA A 71 15.69 5.53 16.47
CA ALA A 71 15.69 4.39 17.36
C ALA A 71 14.83 4.83 18.56
N ILE A 72 13.53 4.52 18.58
CA ILE A 72 12.77 4.57 19.83
C ILE A 72 13.50 3.57 20.73
N ASP A 73 14.33 4.09 21.62
CA ASP A 73 14.97 3.27 22.64
C ASP A 73 13.85 2.66 23.48
N ASN A 74 13.99 1.36 23.79
CA ASN A 74 13.02 0.62 24.58
C ASN A 74 12.72 1.35 25.89
N GLU A 75 13.73 1.99 26.49
CA GLU A 75 13.58 2.78 27.71
C GLU A 75 12.66 4.00 27.52
N SER A 76 12.72 4.67 26.36
CA SER A 76 11.84 5.80 26.05
C SER A 76 10.38 5.36 25.86
N PHE A 77 10.17 4.21 25.24
CA PHE A 77 8.83 3.61 25.10
C PHE A 77 8.25 3.18 26.45
N ILE A 78 9.04 2.49 27.28
CA ILE A 78 8.63 2.06 28.62
C ILE A 78 8.36 3.27 29.53
N HIS A 79 9.16 4.33 29.42
CA HIS A 79 8.91 5.57 30.15
C HIS A 79 7.59 6.22 29.75
N ALA A 80 7.31 6.31 28.43
CA ALA A 80 6.05 6.84 27.93
C ALA A 80 4.84 6.02 28.44
N LEU A 81 4.94 4.68 28.44
CA LEU A 81 3.90 3.80 29.00
C LEU A 81 3.65 4.05 30.48
N ARG A 82 4.71 4.21 31.30
CA ARG A 82 4.60 4.49 32.73
C ARG A 82 4.02 5.87 33.03
N SER A 83 4.30 6.86 32.18
CA SER A 83 3.79 8.23 32.33
C SER A 83 2.34 8.41 31.86
N SER A 84 1.79 7.45 31.10
CA SER A 84 0.45 7.56 30.55
C SER A 84 -0.61 7.34 31.63
N SER A 85 -1.43 8.36 31.90
CA SER A 85 -2.53 8.32 32.87
C SER A 85 -3.86 7.82 32.29
N ASN A 86 -3.91 7.48 31.00
CA ASN A 86 -5.14 7.11 30.31
C ASN A 86 -5.19 5.60 30.03
N LEU A 87 -5.99 4.89 30.84
CA LEU A 87 -6.15 3.44 30.79
C LEU A 87 -6.70 2.95 29.43
N ASN A 88 -7.60 3.71 28.79
CA ASN A 88 -8.14 3.33 27.49
C ASN A 88 -7.06 3.37 26.40
N LYS A 89 -6.20 4.40 26.41
CA LYS A 89 -5.07 4.47 25.48
C LYS A 89 -4.09 3.32 25.71
N LEU A 90 -3.80 2.98 26.97
CA LEU A 90 -2.92 1.88 27.32
C LEU A 90 -3.46 0.52 26.84
N ARG A 91 -4.78 0.29 26.98
CA ARG A 91 -5.44 -0.94 26.49
C ARG A 91 -5.39 -1.07 24.97
N VAL A 92 -5.54 0.04 24.24
CA VAL A 92 -5.39 0.05 22.78
C VAL A 92 -3.94 -0.29 22.39
N ILE A 93 -2.95 0.29 23.08
CA ILE A 93 -1.53 -0.04 22.85
C ILE A 93 -1.25 -1.51 23.13
N ASP A 94 -1.81 -2.08 24.20
CA ASP A 94 -1.69 -3.51 24.52
C ASP A 94 -2.26 -4.40 23.40
N GLN A 95 -3.45 -4.08 22.88
CA GLN A 95 -4.03 -4.80 21.74
C GLN A 95 -3.19 -4.69 20.46
N MET A 96 -2.65 -3.51 20.18
CA MET A 96 -1.76 -3.28 19.04
C MET A 96 -0.46 -4.08 19.21
N LEU A 97 0.12 -4.10 20.40
CA LEU A 97 1.34 -4.83 20.72
C LEU A 97 1.12 -6.34 20.58
N MET A 98 0.02 -6.89 21.10
CA MET A 98 -0.31 -8.31 20.93
C MET A 98 -0.47 -8.69 19.45
N THR A 99 -1.06 -7.79 18.66
CA THR A 99 -1.21 -7.97 17.20
C THR A 99 0.15 -8.00 16.50
N GLU A 100 1.02 -7.04 16.83
CA GLU A 100 2.38 -6.99 16.27
C GLU A 100 3.21 -8.20 16.67
N ILE A 101 3.13 -8.65 17.94
CA ILE A 101 3.78 -9.88 18.40
C ILE A 101 3.29 -11.09 17.58
N ALA A 102 1.98 -11.17 17.28
CA ALA A 102 1.44 -12.23 16.44
C ALA A 102 1.97 -12.16 15.00
N ILE A 103 2.08 -10.96 14.42
CA ILE A 103 2.66 -10.72 13.09
C ILE A 103 4.13 -11.15 13.04
N GLN A 104 4.94 -10.72 14.02
CA GLN A 104 6.36 -11.08 14.08
C GLN A 104 6.56 -12.58 14.27
N ARG A 105 5.76 -13.23 15.14
CA ARG A 105 5.78 -14.70 15.29
C ARG A 105 5.40 -15.42 14.00
N ALA A 106 4.40 -14.92 13.27
CA ALA A 106 4.03 -15.49 11.97
C ALA A 106 5.16 -15.33 10.94
N LYS A 107 5.85 -14.18 10.95
CA LYS A 107 7.01 -13.90 10.11
C LYS A 107 8.19 -14.82 10.46
N ASP A 108 8.50 -15.00 11.74
CA ASP A 108 9.54 -15.93 12.21
C ASP A 108 9.18 -17.38 11.87
N THR A 109 7.90 -17.75 11.96
CA THR A 109 7.42 -19.07 11.54
C THR A 109 7.56 -19.23 10.03
N ALA A 110 7.29 -18.20 9.22
CA ALA A 110 7.45 -18.24 7.76
C ALA A 110 8.93 -18.26 7.30
N ILE A 111 9.85 -17.80 8.16
CA ILE A 111 11.31 -17.86 7.92
C ILE A 111 11.89 -19.18 8.45
N SER A 112 11.36 -19.71 9.56
CA SER A 112 11.81 -20.95 10.21
C SER A 112 11.21 -22.22 9.62
N SER A 113 9.98 -22.16 9.12
CA SER A 113 9.40 -23.23 8.33
C SER A 113 9.53 -22.82 6.89
N ASN A 114 10.01 -23.73 6.06
CA ASN A 114 9.89 -23.63 4.62
C ASN A 114 8.40 -23.72 4.21
N ALA A 115 7.47 -23.06 4.91
CA ALA A 115 6.03 -23.12 4.68
C ALA A 115 5.68 -22.75 3.24
N GLY A 116 6.45 -21.84 2.62
CA GLY A 116 6.33 -21.57 1.19
C GLY A 116 6.70 -22.76 0.30
N GLU A 117 7.70 -23.56 0.67
CA GLU A 117 8.09 -24.78 -0.02
C GLU A 117 7.18 -25.96 0.32
N ASP A 118 6.71 -26.08 1.56
CA ASP A 118 5.77 -27.12 2.01
C ASP A 118 4.40 -26.95 1.35
N ILE A 119 3.91 -25.71 1.24
CA ILE A 119 2.68 -25.39 0.51
C ILE A 119 2.88 -25.68 -0.99
N LYS A 120 4.01 -25.30 -1.58
CA LYS A 120 4.33 -25.62 -2.99
C LYS A 120 4.44 -27.13 -3.23
N ALA A 121 5.08 -27.87 -2.34
CA ALA A 121 5.21 -29.32 -2.44
C ALA A 121 3.85 -30.01 -2.35
N ARG A 122 2.97 -29.54 -1.45
CA ARG A 122 1.61 -30.05 -1.32
C ARG A 122 0.75 -29.75 -2.53
N LEU A 123 0.84 -28.53 -3.08
CA LEU A 123 0.15 -28.16 -4.32
C LEU A 123 0.63 -29.00 -5.50
N ASN A 124 1.95 -29.20 -5.66
CA ASN A 124 2.51 -30.03 -6.71
C ASN A 124 2.08 -31.50 -6.61
N SER A 125 2.04 -32.05 -5.39
CA SER A 125 1.55 -33.43 -5.15
C SER A 125 0.08 -33.60 -5.54
N LEU A 126 -0.77 -32.61 -5.23
CA LEU A 126 -2.18 -32.63 -5.63
C LEU A 126 -2.37 -32.49 -7.15
N LEU A 127 -1.58 -31.62 -7.78
CA LEU A 127 -1.61 -31.41 -9.22
C LEU A 127 -1.19 -32.67 -9.98
N ASP A 128 -0.15 -33.34 -9.50
CA ASP A 128 0.33 -34.61 -10.06
C ASP A 128 -0.67 -35.77 -9.85
N MET A 129 -1.36 -35.83 -8.71
CA MET A 129 -2.45 -36.78 -8.49
C MET A 129 -3.62 -36.52 -9.46
N ARG A 130 -3.96 -35.25 -9.72
CA ARG A 130 -5.02 -34.88 -10.65
C ARG A 130 -4.64 -35.20 -12.10
N ILE A 131 -3.39 -34.94 -12.50
CA ILE A 131 -2.86 -35.32 -13.82
C ILE A 131 -2.95 -36.83 -14.01
N ARG A 132 -2.52 -37.62 -13.01
CA ARG A 132 -2.61 -39.08 -13.07
C ARG A 132 -4.05 -39.59 -13.17
N PHE A 133 -4.97 -38.99 -12.43
CA PHE A 133 -6.40 -39.31 -12.53
C PHE A 133 -6.98 -38.99 -13.92
N LEU A 134 -6.58 -37.86 -14.52
CA LEU A 134 -7.01 -37.48 -15.87
C LEU A 134 -6.35 -38.36 -16.95
N ALA A 135 -5.11 -38.76 -16.75
CA ALA A 135 -4.40 -39.69 -17.63
C ALA A 135 -5.03 -41.09 -17.58
N SER A 136 -5.36 -41.61 -16.38
CA SER A 136 -6.05 -42.89 -16.23
C SER A 136 -7.49 -42.85 -16.76
N GLY A 137 -8.17 -41.70 -16.69
CA GLY A 137 -9.49 -41.50 -17.30
C GLY A 137 -9.47 -41.37 -18.83
N SER A 138 -8.29 -41.21 -19.43
CA SER A 138 -8.10 -41.12 -20.89
C SER A 138 -7.79 -42.47 -21.54
N GLU A 139 -7.37 -43.49 -20.78
CA GLU A 139 -7.03 -44.81 -21.37
C GLU A 139 -8.26 -45.72 -21.59
N ASP A 140 -9.37 -45.49 -20.87
CA ASP A 140 -10.58 -46.31 -21.01
C ASP A 140 -11.44 -45.97 -22.24
N SER A 141 -11.16 -44.87 -22.95
CA SER A 141 -11.97 -44.46 -24.12
C SER A 141 -11.32 -44.77 -25.48
N ARG A 142 -10.16 -45.44 -25.53
CA ARG A 142 -9.46 -45.72 -26.81
C ARG A 142 -9.31 -47.21 -27.15
N SER A 143 -9.89 -48.10 -26.33
CA SER A 143 -9.75 -49.56 -26.47
C SER A 143 -11.06 -50.28 -26.82
N GLN A 144 -12.02 -49.64 -27.50
CA GLN A 144 -13.19 -50.31 -28.07
C GLN A 144 -13.63 -49.68 -29.41
N HIS A 145 -12.74 -49.63 -30.40
CA HIS A 145 -13.19 -49.45 -31.79
C HIS A 145 -12.18 -49.98 -32.81
N SER A 146 -11.88 -51.29 -32.79
CA SER A 146 -11.40 -52.02 -33.97
C SER A 146 -11.42 -53.52 -33.69
N LEU A 147 -12.56 -54.17 -33.97
CA LEU A 147 -12.60 -55.59 -34.36
C LEU A 147 -13.98 -55.88 -34.96
N GLY A 148 -14.12 -55.48 -36.22
CA GLY A 148 -15.18 -55.91 -37.12
C GLY A 148 -14.55 -56.37 -38.43
N SER A 149 -14.80 -57.64 -38.76
CA SER A 149 -14.51 -58.33 -40.02
C SER A 149 -13.10 -58.92 -40.20
N SER A 150 -13.01 -60.23 -39.99
CA SER A 150 -12.48 -61.23 -40.94
C SER A 150 -12.66 -62.60 -40.28
N PHE A 151 -13.74 -63.32 -40.62
CA PHE A 151 -13.75 -64.40 -41.62
C PHE A 151 -13.02 -65.69 -41.20
N SER A 152 -13.83 -66.75 -41.03
CA SER A 152 -13.58 -68.15 -41.50
C SER A 152 -12.56 -69.02 -40.73
N TYR A 153 -12.64 -70.35 -40.61
CA TYR A 153 -13.39 -71.43 -41.29
C TYR A 153 -13.57 -72.62 -40.32
N ASN A 154 -14.60 -73.43 -40.60
CA ASN A 154 -14.87 -74.84 -40.24
C ASN A 154 -15.37 -75.18 -38.83
#